data_AF-A0A8S1AM62-F1
#
_entry.id   AF-A0A8S1AM62-F1
#
_cell.length_a   1.000
_cell.length_b   1.000
_cell.length_c   1.000
_cell.angle_alpha   90.00
_cell.angle_beta   90.00
_cell.angle_gamma   90.00
#
_symmetry.space_group_name_H-M   'P 1'
#
loop_
_entity.id
_entity.type
_entity.pdbx_description
1 polymer ?
#
loop_
_entity_poly.entity_id
_entity_poly.type
_entity_poly.pdbx_seq_one_letter_code
_entity_poly.pdbx_strand_id
1 'polypeptide(L)'
;MAGDIVNFTDEVSATVEPSELSKFSPGLLTFAAVVTGTIMLVGLFGNLLTVVALLKCPKVRNVAAAFIISLCIADFLFCAIVLPFAISGFWTRTWSHGGVLCKLVPFLRYGNVGVSLLSIALITLNRYIMIAHHSWYSRVYRKHNIALMIVFSWMFSYGMQIPTLVGVWGKFDYDPELGTCSIMPDDNGRSAKTALFVIAFIVPALLILICYARIFWVVHSSEQRMREHQRSQHMSPGNLNSNDKRSTIKDNRETKARRNEWRITKMVLAIFLSFLVCYLPITIAKVADNHVHFPVFHIAGYILLYASACVNPIIYVIMNAQYRAAYAAALCCPLARLSGLTSGAYPSSARRMPGREEIGNAPQPFLHISDREEKWNERHGYSFNNTQTALSQVSLGESRVDPRGALASPGGK
;
A
#
# COMPACT_ATOMS: atom_id res chain seq x y z
N MET A 1 -29.28 -20.56 77.31
CA MET A 1 -29.73 -19.64 76.24
C MET A 1 -28.48 -19.06 75.62
N ALA A 2 -28.01 -19.74 74.57
CA ALA A 2 -26.82 -19.36 73.81
C ALA A 2 -27.20 -18.20 72.88
N GLY A 3 -26.39 -17.15 72.86
CA GLY A 3 -26.55 -16.01 71.97
C GLY A 3 -25.91 -16.31 70.63
N ASP A 4 -26.70 -16.22 69.57
CA ASP A 4 -26.27 -16.42 68.19
C ASP A 4 -25.38 -15.27 67.73
N ILE A 5 -24.10 -15.57 67.52
CA ILE A 5 -23.19 -14.79 66.68
C ILE A 5 -23.53 -15.18 65.25
N VAL A 6 -24.40 -14.40 64.60
CA VAL A 6 -24.69 -14.59 63.18
C VAL A 6 -23.49 -14.07 62.38
N ASN A 7 -22.79 -14.99 61.73
CA ASN A 7 -21.70 -14.75 60.80
C ASN A 7 -22.15 -13.81 59.67
N PHE A 8 -21.63 -12.59 59.68
CA PHE A 8 -21.89 -11.55 58.66
C PHE A 8 -21.15 -11.81 57.32
N THR A 9 -20.58 -13.00 57.13
CA THR A 9 -19.74 -13.35 55.97
C THR A 9 -20.38 -14.30 54.96
N ASP A 10 -21.55 -14.88 55.26
CA ASP A 10 -22.15 -15.91 54.40
C ASP A 10 -23.34 -15.43 53.54
N GLU A 11 -23.83 -14.18 53.72
CA GLU A 11 -24.95 -13.62 52.93
C GLU A 11 -24.54 -12.65 51.81
N VAL A 12 -23.27 -12.23 51.72
CA VAL A 12 -22.78 -11.33 50.64
C VAL A 12 -22.13 -12.10 49.47
N SER A 13 -22.07 -13.43 49.55
CA SER A 13 -21.57 -14.29 48.46
C SER A 13 -22.66 -14.90 47.57
N ALA A 14 -23.94 -14.51 47.75
CA ALA A 14 -25.07 -15.18 47.10
C ALA A 14 -25.93 -14.31 46.16
N THR A 15 -25.45 -13.16 45.68
CA THR A 15 -26.22 -12.31 44.72
C THR A 15 -25.43 -11.74 43.55
N VAL A 16 -24.32 -12.36 43.16
CA VAL A 16 -23.83 -12.23 41.78
C VAL A 16 -24.41 -13.39 40.98
N GLU A 17 -25.63 -13.18 40.49
CA GLU A 17 -26.22 -14.00 39.43
C GLU A 17 -25.22 -14.15 38.27
N PRO A 18 -24.84 -15.37 37.85
CA PRO A 18 -24.02 -15.63 36.65
C PRO A 18 -24.79 -15.35 35.34
N SER A 19 -25.76 -14.44 35.35
CA SER A 19 -26.80 -14.28 34.33
C SER A 19 -26.40 -13.42 33.13
N GLU A 20 -25.12 -13.11 32.95
CA GLU A 20 -24.56 -12.61 31.68
C GLU A 20 -23.43 -13.55 31.25
N LEU A 21 -23.75 -14.84 31.22
CA LEU A 21 -23.01 -15.90 30.54
C LEU A 21 -22.56 -15.35 29.18
N SER A 22 -21.26 -15.21 28.96
CA SER A 22 -20.69 -14.64 27.73
C SER A 22 -21.50 -15.06 26.51
N LYS A 23 -22.09 -14.11 25.76
CA LYS A 23 -22.86 -14.37 24.53
C LYS A 23 -22.12 -15.28 23.55
N PHE A 24 -20.81 -15.39 23.71
CA PHE A 24 -19.90 -16.27 23.00
C PHE A 24 -19.71 -17.63 23.69
N SER A 25 -19.90 -18.72 22.93
CA SER A 25 -19.59 -20.08 23.40
C SER A 25 -18.09 -20.22 23.72
N PRO A 26 -17.72 -20.90 24.83
CA PRO A 26 -16.32 -21.20 25.16
C PRO A 26 -15.54 -21.85 24.01
N GLY A 27 -16.16 -22.81 23.30
CA GLY A 27 -15.51 -23.49 22.18
C GLY A 27 -15.20 -22.54 21.01
N LEU A 28 -16.11 -21.60 20.74
CA LEU A 28 -15.93 -20.58 19.70
C LEU A 28 -14.78 -19.61 20.04
N LEU A 29 -14.66 -19.21 21.31
CA LEU A 29 -13.58 -18.34 21.76
C LEU A 29 -12.22 -19.07 21.74
N THR A 30 -12.16 -20.32 22.17
CA THR A 30 -10.94 -21.14 22.08
C THR A 30 -10.51 -21.31 20.62
N PHE A 31 -11.46 -21.58 19.71
CA PHE A 31 -11.19 -21.62 18.27
C PHE A 31 -10.62 -20.29 17.77
N ALA A 32 -11.25 -19.17 18.13
CA ALA A 32 -10.78 -17.84 17.76
C ALA A 32 -9.37 -17.54 18.28
N ALA A 33 -9.03 -17.94 19.50
CA ALA A 33 -7.70 -17.79 20.08
C ALA A 33 -6.64 -18.55 19.28
N VAL A 34 -6.89 -19.82 18.95
CA VAL A 34 -5.96 -20.67 18.17
C VAL A 34 -5.74 -20.11 16.76
N VAL A 35 -6.82 -19.73 16.08
CA VAL A 35 -6.74 -19.14 14.73
C VAL A 35 -5.99 -17.81 14.76
N THR A 36 -6.28 -16.95 15.75
CA THR A 36 -5.60 -15.67 15.91
C THR A 36 -4.11 -15.85 16.24
N GLY A 37 -3.74 -16.85 17.04
CA GLY A 37 -2.35 -17.23 17.29
C GLY A 37 -1.62 -17.66 16.01
N THR A 38 -2.29 -18.43 15.16
CA THR A 38 -1.74 -18.82 13.85
C THR A 38 -1.54 -17.60 12.95
N ILE A 39 -2.54 -16.71 12.88
CA ILE A 39 -2.47 -15.44 12.13
C ILE A 39 -1.29 -14.60 12.63
N MET A 40 -1.09 -14.50 13.94
CA MET A 40 0.01 -13.76 14.55
C MET A 40 1.37 -14.30 14.10
N LEU A 41 1.58 -15.61 14.15
CA LEU A 41 2.86 -16.23 13.74
C LEU A 41 3.14 -16.00 12.25
N VAL A 42 2.15 -16.23 11.38
CA VAL A 42 2.29 -16.02 9.94
C VAL A 42 2.51 -14.55 9.63
N GLY A 43 1.80 -13.65 10.31
CA GLY A 43 1.92 -12.20 10.14
C GLY A 43 3.27 -11.66 10.57
N LEU A 44 3.78 -12.05 11.74
CA LEU A 44 5.11 -11.65 12.22
C LEU A 44 6.21 -12.11 11.25
N PHE A 45 6.20 -13.40 10.88
CA PHE A 45 7.19 -13.96 9.98
C PHE A 45 7.10 -13.36 8.57
N GLY A 46 5.91 -13.35 7.98
CA GLY A 46 5.69 -12.94 6.59
C GLY A 46 5.97 -11.45 6.36
N ASN A 47 5.54 -10.57 7.28
CA ASN A 47 5.80 -9.14 7.15
C ASN A 47 7.29 -8.82 7.37
N LEU A 48 7.94 -9.42 8.38
CA LEU A 48 9.38 -9.24 8.60
C LEU A 48 10.19 -9.71 7.39
N LEU A 49 9.87 -10.91 6.87
CA LEU A 49 10.51 -11.44 5.67
C LEU A 49 10.33 -10.50 4.46
N THR A 50 9.15 -9.91 4.30
CA THR A 50 8.87 -8.93 3.23
C THR A 50 9.70 -7.67 3.37
N VAL A 51 9.77 -7.09 4.58
CA VAL A 51 10.63 -5.93 4.85
C VAL A 51 12.09 -6.26 4.51
N VAL A 52 12.61 -7.37 5.02
CA VAL A 52 14.01 -7.77 4.79
C VAL A 52 14.29 -8.02 3.29
N ALA A 53 13.40 -8.73 2.60
CA ALA A 53 13.57 -9.05 1.18
C ALA A 53 13.57 -7.79 0.29
N LEU A 54 12.64 -6.86 0.54
CA LEU A 54 12.55 -5.62 -0.24
C LEU A 54 13.69 -4.64 0.04
N LEU A 55 14.21 -4.62 1.27
CA LEU A 55 15.39 -3.80 1.62
C LEU A 55 16.69 -4.36 1.06
N LYS A 56 16.87 -5.69 1.08
CA LYS A 56 18.11 -6.35 0.63
C LYS A 56 18.21 -6.55 -0.87
N CYS A 57 17.09 -6.58 -1.61
CA CYS A 57 17.08 -6.86 -3.04
C CYS A 57 16.96 -5.57 -3.87
N PRO A 58 18.04 -5.06 -4.50
CA PRO A 58 17.98 -3.81 -5.26
C PRO A 58 17.05 -3.89 -6.48
N LYS A 59 16.86 -5.10 -7.05
CA LYS A 59 16.04 -5.34 -8.25
C LYS A 59 14.56 -5.03 -8.07
N VAL A 60 14.06 -5.04 -6.83
CA VAL A 60 12.66 -4.77 -6.49
C VAL A 60 12.45 -3.42 -5.81
N ARG A 61 13.53 -2.66 -5.60
CA ARG A 61 13.49 -1.37 -4.90
C ARG A 61 12.93 -0.29 -5.82
N ASN A 62 11.67 0.05 -5.61
CA ASN A 62 10.98 1.13 -6.31
C ASN A 62 10.06 1.90 -5.36
N VAL A 63 9.36 2.93 -5.87
CA VAL A 63 8.47 3.76 -5.06
C VAL A 63 7.35 2.95 -4.40
N ALA A 64 6.72 2.02 -5.13
CA ALA A 64 5.68 1.16 -4.57
C ALA A 64 6.22 0.26 -3.45
N ALA A 65 7.46 -0.23 -3.58
CA ALA A 65 8.11 -1.03 -2.55
C ALA A 65 8.29 -0.24 -1.24
N ALA A 66 8.51 1.08 -1.28
CA ALA A 66 8.61 1.90 -0.07
C ALA A 66 7.27 1.94 0.70
N PHE A 67 6.14 2.11 -0.01
CA PHE A 67 4.82 2.07 0.61
C PHE A 67 4.45 0.65 1.09
N ILE A 68 4.86 -0.39 0.37
CA ILE A 68 4.69 -1.79 0.80
C ILE A 68 5.50 -2.08 2.07
N ILE A 69 6.72 -1.58 2.19
CA ILE A 69 7.51 -1.69 3.42
C ILE A 69 6.78 -1.01 4.59
N SER A 70 6.24 0.20 4.39
CA SER A 70 5.44 0.88 5.42
C SER A 70 4.22 0.05 5.84
N LEU A 71 3.50 -0.54 4.87
CA LEU A 71 2.37 -1.43 5.13
C LEU A 71 2.79 -2.65 5.97
N CYS A 72 3.88 -3.33 5.60
CA CYS A 72 4.40 -4.47 6.36
C CYS A 72 4.86 -4.09 7.77
N ILE A 73 5.40 -2.89 7.98
CA ILE A 73 5.76 -2.42 9.33
C ILE A 73 4.50 -2.23 10.18
N ALA A 74 3.45 -1.62 9.62
CA ALA A 74 2.16 -1.47 10.33
C ALA A 74 1.55 -2.82 10.69
N ASP A 75 1.49 -3.75 9.73
CA ASP A 75 0.94 -5.09 9.95
C ASP A 75 1.80 -5.90 10.95
N PHE A 76 3.13 -5.76 10.91
CA PHE A 76 4.02 -6.38 11.89
C PHE A 76 3.76 -5.84 13.31
N LEU A 77 3.63 -4.53 13.49
CA LEU A 77 3.31 -3.92 14.78
C LEU A 77 1.93 -4.35 15.28
N PHE A 78 0.95 -4.46 14.38
CA PHE A 78 -0.37 -5.00 14.70
C PHE A 78 -0.28 -6.44 15.21
N CYS A 79 0.47 -7.30 14.53
CA CYS A 79 0.69 -8.68 14.98
C CYS A 79 1.46 -8.75 16.31
N ALA A 80 2.48 -7.91 16.50
CA ALA A 80 3.34 -7.96 17.67
C ALA A 80 2.68 -7.39 18.94
N ILE A 81 1.79 -6.40 18.78
CA ILE A 81 1.27 -5.64 19.92
C ILE A 81 -0.22 -5.87 20.11
N VAL A 82 -1.05 -5.93 19.06
CA VAL A 82 -2.51 -6.03 19.20
C VAL A 82 -2.97 -7.47 19.36
N LEU A 83 -2.45 -8.39 18.56
CA LEU A 83 -2.89 -9.78 18.55
C LEU A 83 -2.64 -10.55 19.86
N PRO A 84 -1.55 -10.35 20.62
CA PRO A 84 -1.36 -11.01 21.91
C PRO A 84 -2.49 -10.70 22.89
N PHE A 85 -2.93 -9.44 22.97
CA PHE A 85 -4.05 -9.06 23.83
C PHE A 85 -5.39 -9.59 23.31
N ALA A 86 -5.57 -9.68 21.99
CA ALA A 86 -6.77 -10.30 21.41
C ALA A 86 -6.84 -11.79 21.76
N ILE A 87 -5.73 -12.53 21.61
CA ILE A 87 -5.62 -13.95 21.99
C ILE A 87 -5.91 -14.12 23.48
N SER A 88 -5.30 -13.29 24.32
CA SER A 88 -5.56 -13.32 25.76
C SER A 88 -7.03 -13.07 26.06
N GLY A 89 -7.67 -12.07 25.43
CA GLY A 89 -9.09 -11.76 25.64
C GLY A 89 -10.01 -12.91 25.23
N PHE A 90 -9.69 -13.62 24.15
CA PHE A 90 -10.42 -14.84 23.77
C PHE A 90 -10.22 -15.97 24.78
N TRP A 91 -9.01 -16.12 25.33
CA TRP A 91 -8.71 -17.16 26.32
C TRP A 91 -9.38 -16.90 27.68
N THR A 92 -9.28 -15.67 28.18
CA THR A 92 -9.87 -15.25 29.47
C THR A 92 -11.36 -14.92 29.35
N ARG A 93 -11.89 -14.83 28.13
CA ARG A 93 -13.30 -14.50 27.80
C ARG A 93 -13.74 -13.11 28.27
N THR A 94 -12.78 -12.27 28.66
CA THR A 94 -12.99 -10.90 29.13
C THR A 94 -11.68 -10.12 29.07
N TRP A 95 -11.74 -8.81 29.22
CA TRP A 95 -10.57 -7.96 29.34
C TRP A 95 -10.00 -7.95 30.76
N SER A 96 -8.79 -8.49 30.95
CA SER A 96 -8.13 -8.59 32.26
C SER A 96 -6.84 -7.75 32.40
N HIS A 97 -6.51 -6.90 31.41
CA HIS A 97 -5.22 -6.19 31.33
C HIS A 97 -5.27 -4.75 31.88
N GLY A 98 -6.32 -4.39 32.62
CA GLY A 98 -6.48 -3.07 33.23
C GLY A 98 -6.88 -1.95 32.25
N GLY A 99 -7.23 -0.78 32.80
CA GLY A 99 -7.79 0.33 32.03
C GLY A 99 -6.83 1.03 31.07
N VAL A 100 -5.53 1.09 31.39
CA VAL A 100 -4.53 1.74 30.51
C VAL A 100 -4.40 0.99 29.19
N LEU A 101 -4.21 -0.32 29.24
CA LEU A 101 -4.14 -1.14 28.03
C LEU A 101 -5.50 -1.20 27.31
N CYS A 102 -6.61 -1.08 28.03
CA CYS A 102 -7.95 -0.97 27.43
C CYS A 102 -8.12 0.29 26.57
N LYS A 103 -7.31 1.33 26.81
CA LYS A 103 -7.24 2.53 25.96
C LYS A 103 -6.22 2.38 24.82
N LEU A 104 -5.03 1.87 25.14
CA LEU A 104 -3.92 1.81 24.19
C LEU A 104 -4.08 0.73 23.11
N VAL A 105 -4.61 -0.45 23.43
CA VAL A 105 -4.77 -1.53 22.47
C VAL A 105 -5.77 -1.19 21.35
N PRO A 106 -6.98 -0.67 21.62
CA PRO A 106 -7.85 -0.22 20.54
C PRO A 106 -7.26 0.97 19.76
N PHE A 107 -6.58 1.91 20.40
CA PHE A 107 -5.86 3.00 19.71
C PHE A 107 -4.84 2.46 18.69
N LEU A 108 -4.03 1.47 19.08
CA LEU A 108 -3.09 0.79 18.19
C LEU A 108 -3.79 -0.04 17.11
N ARG A 109 -4.90 -0.71 17.45
CA ARG A 109 -5.69 -1.51 16.51
C ARG A 109 -6.24 -0.63 15.38
N TYR A 110 -7.01 0.39 15.72
CA TYR A 110 -7.64 1.27 14.75
C TYR A 110 -6.61 2.14 14.02
N GLY A 111 -5.52 2.53 14.70
CA GLY A 111 -4.41 3.29 14.10
C GLY A 111 -3.68 2.51 13.02
N ASN A 112 -3.33 1.25 13.29
CA ASN A 112 -2.71 0.40 12.27
C ASN A 112 -3.65 0.12 11.10
N VAL A 113 -4.94 -0.14 11.35
CA VAL A 113 -5.93 -0.30 10.26
C VAL A 113 -5.94 0.92 9.34
N GLY A 114 -5.95 2.13 9.91
CA GLY A 114 -5.91 3.37 9.11
C GLY A 114 -4.59 3.55 8.37
N VAL A 115 -3.44 3.22 8.97
CA VAL A 115 -2.14 3.26 8.29
C VAL A 115 -2.10 2.28 7.12
N SER A 116 -2.62 1.06 7.31
CA SER A 116 -2.66 0.04 6.26
C SER A 116 -3.52 0.49 5.08
N LEU A 117 -4.71 1.05 5.34
CA LEU A 117 -5.59 1.57 4.28
C LEU A 117 -4.98 2.76 3.53
N LEU A 118 -4.41 3.73 4.25
CA LEU A 118 -3.72 4.86 3.62
C LEU A 118 -2.51 4.40 2.82
N SER A 119 -1.78 3.39 3.28
CA SER A 119 -0.67 2.79 2.53
C SER A 119 -1.15 2.15 1.22
N ILE A 120 -2.28 1.41 1.25
CA ILE A 120 -2.92 0.87 0.04
C ILE A 120 -3.35 1.99 -0.91
N ALA A 121 -3.90 3.09 -0.37
CA ALA A 121 -4.24 4.28 -1.15
C ALA A 121 -3.02 4.91 -1.84
N LEU A 122 -1.90 5.06 -1.12
CA LEU A 122 -0.65 5.58 -1.68
C LEU A 122 -0.05 4.66 -2.74
N ILE A 123 -0.10 3.32 -2.55
CA ILE A 123 0.31 2.35 -3.57
C ILE A 123 -0.56 2.51 -4.82
N THR A 124 -1.88 2.60 -4.64
CA THR A 124 -2.84 2.75 -5.76
C THR A 124 -2.63 4.06 -6.51
N LEU A 125 -2.46 5.17 -5.78
CA LEU A 125 -2.16 6.49 -6.36
C LEU A 125 -0.83 6.48 -7.13
N ASN A 126 0.18 5.78 -6.62
CA ASN A 126 1.45 5.60 -7.31
C ASN A 126 1.29 4.85 -8.63
N ARG A 127 0.46 3.79 -8.67
CA ARG A 127 0.13 3.10 -9.93
C ARG A 127 -0.65 4.00 -10.87
N TYR A 128 -1.64 4.73 -10.37
CA TYR A 128 -2.44 5.65 -11.19
C TYR A 128 -1.59 6.72 -11.85
N ILE A 129 -0.75 7.43 -11.10
CA ILE A 129 0.11 8.48 -11.66
C ILE A 129 1.13 7.90 -12.64
N MET A 130 1.70 6.72 -12.37
CA MET A 130 2.63 6.08 -13.30
C MET A 130 1.98 5.77 -14.65
N ILE A 131 0.73 5.31 -14.66
CA ILE A 131 0.02 4.85 -15.86
C ILE A 131 -0.64 6.02 -16.60
N ALA A 132 -1.30 6.93 -15.86
CA ALA A 132 -2.11 7.99 -16.44
C ALA A 132 -1.36 9.32 -16.63
N HIS A 133 -0.34 9.59 -15.80
CA HIS A 133 0.33 10.90 -15.70
C HIS A 133 1.85 10.75 -15.59
N HIS A 134 2.45 9.96 -16.48
CA HIS A 134 3.88 9.62 -16.44
C HIS A 134 4.80 10.86 -16.34
N SER A 135 4.45 11.96 -17.01
CA SER A 135 5.23 13.21 -17.01
C SER A 135 5.35 13.86 -15.62
N TRP A 136 4.39 13.63 -14.72
CA TRP A 136 4.41 14.15 -13.35
C TRP A 136 5.08 13.20 -12.35
N TYR A 137 5.28 11.93 -12.73
CA TYR A 137 5.73 10.89 -11.81
C TYR A 137 7.05 11.23 -11.11
N SER A 138 8.04 11.72 -11.85
CA SER A 138 9.37 12.07 -11.32
C SER A 138 9.34 13.31 -10.40
N ARG A 139 8.39 14.23 -10.61
CA ARG A 139 8.19 15.41 -9.77
C ARG A 139 7.49 15.04 -8.46
N VAL A 140 6.46 14.21 -8.53
CA VAL A 140 5.67 13.79 -7.36
C VAL A 140 6.46 12.84 -6.47
N TYR A 141 7.06 11.79 -7.04
CA TYR A 141 7.70 10.70 -6.27
C TYR A 141 9.21 10.89 -6.06
N ARG A 142 9.59 12.09 -5.61
CA ARG A 142 10.94 12.35 -5.07
C ARG A 142 11.09 11.68 -3.70
N LYS A 143 12.32 11.32 -3.31
CA LYS A 143 12.61 10.63 -2.04
C LYS A 143 12.01 11.36 -0.82
N HIS A 144 12.16 12.69 -0.78
CA HIS A 144 11.60 13.51 0.29
C HIS A 144 10.07 13.47 0.32
N ASN A 145 9.41 13.61 -0.84
CA ASN A 145 7.95 13.54 -0.93
C ASN A 145 7.42 12.15 -0.52
N ILE A 146 8.09 11.07 -0.90
CA ILE A 146 7.72 9.72 -0.48
C ILE A 146 7.78 9.60 1.05
N ALA A 147 8.86 10.10 1.66
CA ALA A 147 8.99 10.11 3.11
C ALA A 147 7.88 10.95 3.78
N LEU A 148 7.58 12.14 3.25
CA LEU A 148 6.47 12.97 3.74
C LEU A 148 5.12 12.27 3.61
N MET A 149 4.85 11.58 2.51
CA MET A 149 3.62 10.81 2.29
C MET A 149 3.47 9.67 3.32
N ILE A 150 4.56 8.98 3.63
CA ILE A 150 4.58 7.93 4.67
C ILE A 150 4.36 8.58 6.04
N VAL A 151 5.14 9.59 6.43
CA VAL A 151 4.96 10.25 7.73
C VAL A 151 3.54 10.79 7.90
N PHE A 152 2.97 11.38 6.85
CA PHE A 152 1.59 11.83 6.83
C PHE A 152 0.60 10.68 7.10
N SER A 153 0.76 9.50 6.48
CA SER A 153 -0.17 8.40 6.69
C SER A 153 -0.19 7.92 8.14
N TRP A 154 0.97 7.86 8.79
CA TRP A 154 1.10 7.52 10.21
C TRP A 154 0.50 8.61 11.11
N MET A 155 0.91 9.86 10.92
CA MET A 155 0.47 10.98 11.74
C MET A 155 -1.03 11.23 11.60
N PHE A 156 -1.58 11.14 10.39
CA PHE A 156 -3.00 11.31 10.15
C PHE A 156 -3.81 10.17 10.82
N SER A 157 -3.40 8.91 10.63
CA SER A 157 -4.14 7.76 11.18
C SER A 157 -4.20 7.75 12.72
N TYR A 158 -3.05 7.97 13.37
CA TYR A 158 -3.00 8.04 14.83
C TYR A 158 -3.51 9.37 15.37
N GLY A 159 -3.22 10.48 14.68
CA GLY A 159 -3.61 11.83 15.08
C GLY A 159 -5.13 12.01 15.15
N MET A 160 -5.87 11.46 14.19
CA MET A 160 -7.34 11.50 14.20
C MET A 160 -7.96 10.82 15.43
N GLN A 161 -7.25 9.89 16.08
CA GLN A 161 -7.73 9.17 17.26
C GLN A 161 -7.31 9.79 18.58
N ILE A 162 -6.40 10.78 18.57
CA ILE A 162 -5.96 11.47 19.79
C ILE A 162 -7.15 12.07 20.56
N PRO A 163 -8.15 12.74 19.93
CA PRO A 163 -9.30 13.28 20.66
C PRO A 163 -10.10 12.22 21.43
N THR A 164 -10.24 11.01 20.87
CA THR A 164 -10.89 9.87 21.54
C THR A 164 -9.99 9.26 22.63
N LEU A 165 -8.68 9.26 22.43
CA LEU A 165 -7.72 8.79 23.44
C LEU A 165 -7.74 9.67 24.71
N VAL A 166 -7.86 11.00 24.55
CA VAL A 166 -7.90 11.95 25.66
C VAL A 166 -9.32 12.18 26.21
N GLY A 167 -10.35 11.54 25.64
CA GLY A 167 -11.74 11.63 26.12
C GLY A 167 -12.48 12.93 25.76
N VAL A 168 -12.00 13.69 24.77
CA VAL A 168 -12.65 14.93 24.31
C VAL A 168 -13.80 14.65 23.34
N TRP A 169 -13.71 13.53 22.60
CA TRP A 169 -14.75 13.11 21.65
C TRP A 169 -14.85 11.59 21.58
N GLY A 170 -15.76 11.03 22.39
CA GLY A 170 -15.79 9.61 22.69
C GLY A 170 -14.60 9.17 23.56
N LYS A 171 -14.62 7.91 23.99
CA LYS A 171 -13.57 7.31 24.81
C LYS A 171 -13.23 5.90 24.35
N PHE A 172 -11.98 5.48 24.52
CA PHE A 172 -11.64 4.07 24.48
C PHE A 172 -11.97 3.44 25.83
N ASP A 173 -12.86 2.46 25.83
CA ASP A 173 -13.34 1.82 27.05
C ASP A 173 -13.79 0.37 26.78
N TYR A 174 -14.06 -0.37 27.85
CA TYR A 174 -14.57 -1.74 27.77
C TYR A 174 -16.01 -1.74 27.25
N ASP A 175 -16.24 -2.52 26.19
CA ASP A 175 -17.57 -2.76 25.63
C ASP A 175 -18.10 -4.10 26.18
N PRO A 176 -19.07 -4.09 27.11
CA PRO A 176 -19.58 -5.31 27.74
C PRO A 176 -20.32 -6.21 26.75
N GLU A 177 -20.93 -5.64 25.71
CA GLU A 177 -21.65 -6.39 24.67
C GLU A 177 -20.66 -7.24 23.85
N LEU A 178 -19.50 -6.66 23.52
CA LEU A 178 -18.47 -7.31 22.72
C LEU A 178 -17.46 -8.11 23.56
N GLY A 179 -17.38 -7.86 24.88
CA GLY A 179 -16.35 -8.43 25.74
C GLY A 179 -14.93 -7.94 25.42
N THR A 180 -14.79 -6.77 24.78
CA THR A 180 -13.49 -6.22 24.35
C THR A 180 -13.45 -4.70 24.49
N CYS A 181 -12.26 -4.12 24.55
CA CYS A 181 -12.11 -2.66 24.52
C CYS A 181 -12.29 -2.07 23.11
N SER A 182 -13.10 -1.02 23.01
CA SER A 182 -13.53 -0.40 21.75
C SER A 182 -13.78 1.11 21.93
N ILE A 183 -14.24 1.78 20.87
CA ILE A 183 -14.69 3.18 20.93
C ILE A 183 -16.11 3.21 21.48
N MET A 184 -16.26 3.83 22.65
CA MET A 184 -17.52 4.04 23.36
C MET A 184 -17.90 5.52 23.36
N PRO A 185 -19.20 5.86 23.51
CA PRO A 185 -19.63 7.25 23.72
C PRO A 185 -18.99 7.84 24.99
N ASP A 186 -18.71 9.14 24.97
CA ASP A 186 -18.33 9.88 26.17
C ASP A 186 -19.54 10.15 27.08
N ASP A 187 -19.30 10.81 28.21
CA ASP A 187 -20.33 11.07 29.23
C ASP A 187 -21.42 12.04 28.73
N ASN A 188 -21.16 12.75 27.62
CA ASN A 188 -22.14 13.60 26.92
C ASN A 188 -22.86 12.87 25.78
N GLY A 189 -22.65 11.55 25.65
CA GLY A 189 -23.23 10.72 24.60
C GLY A 189 -22.59 10.90 23.21
N ARG A 190 -21.47 11.62 23.09
CA ARG A 190 -20.80 11.85 21.80
C ARG A 190 -19.87 10.68 21.50
N SER A 191 -19.84 10.25 20.24
CA SER A 191 -18.96 9.16 19.78
C SER A 191 -18.22 9.54 18.51
N ALA A 192 -16.90 9.33 18.51
CA ALA A 192 -16.07 9.51 17.32
C ALA A 192 -16.18 8.34 16.32
N LYS A 193 -16.86 7.24 16.68
CA LYS A 193 -16.90 5.98 15.92
C LYS A 193 -17.33 6.20 14.46
N THR A 194 -18.44 6.90 14.24
CA THR A 194 -18.98 7.18 12.90
C THR A 194 -18.07 8.09 12.09
N ALA A 195 -17.56 9.16 12.70
CA ALA A 195 -16.71 10.10 11.99
C ALA A 195 -15.35 9.50 11.60
N LEU A 196 -14.74 8.74 12.51
CA LEU A 196 -13.51 7.99 12.22
C LEU A 196 -13.76 6.96 11.12
N PHE A 197 -14.89 6.27 11.12
CA PHE A 197 -15.25 5.38 10.02
C PHE A 197 -15.37 6.11 8.67
N VAL A 198 -16.05 7.25 8.63
CA VAL A 198 -16.19 8.01 7.38
C VAL A 198 -14.84 8.55 6.90
N ILE A 199 -14.11 9.25 7.77
CA ILE A 199 -12.89 9.98 7.41
C ILE A 199 -11.71 9.03 7.19
N ALA A 200 -11.53 8.04 8.08
CA ALA A 200 -10.37 7.15 8.04
C ALA A 200 -10.59 5.89 7.22
N PHE A 201 -11.83 5.53 6.86
CA PHE A 201 -12.13 4.36 6.03
C PHE A 201 -12.83 4.71 4.71
N ILE A 202 -14.02 5.32 4.75
CA ILE A 202 -14.82 5.55 3.53
C ILE A 202 -14.11 6.47 2.55
N VAL A 203 -13.56 7.60 3.00
CA VAL A 203 -12.88 8.56 2.12
C VAL A 203 -11.65 7.93 1.43
N PRO A 204 -10.70 7.26 2.13
CA PRO A 204 -9.61 6.54 1.48
C PRO A 204 -10.07 5.43 0.54
N ALA A 205 -11.11 4.66 0.90
CA ALA A 205 -11.64 3.60 0.06
C ALA A 205 -12.24 4.15 -1.25
N LEU A 206 -12.99 5.25 -1.20
CA LEU A 206 -13.50 5.92 -2.40
C LEU A 206 -12.36 6.45 -3.28
N LEU A 207 -11.31 7.01 -2.68
CA LEU A 207 -10.13 7.44 -3.42
C LEU A 207 -9.49 6.26 -4.17
N ILE A 208 -9.35 5.10 -3.52
CA ILE A 208 -8.83 3.88 -4.15
C ILE A 208 -9.74 3.44 -5.33
N LEU A 209 -11.05 3.40 -5.12
CA LEU A 209 -12.03 3.03 -6.14
C LEU A 209 -11.97 3.96 -7.36
N ILE A 210 -11.93 5.27 -7.13
CA ILE A 210 -11.82 6.29 -8.19
C ILE A 210 -10.50 6.11 -8.95
N CYS A 211 -9.37 5.90 -8.25
CA CYS A 211 -8.09 5.65 -8.89
C CYS A 211 -8.15 4.40 -9.78
N TYR A 212 -8.74 3.30 -9.31
CA TYR A 212 -8.88 2.09 -10.11
C TYR A 212 -9.79 2.26 -11.31
N ALA A 213 -10.94 2.94 -11.16
CA ALA A 213 -11.82 3.26 -12.26
C ALA A 213 -11.08 4.05 -13.35
N ARG A 214 -10.27 5.04 -12.95
CA ARG A 214 -9.44 5.83 -13.87
C ARG A 214 -8.31 5.01 -14.51
N ILE A 215 -7.65 4.12 -13.76
CA ILE A 215 -6.64 3.21 -14.32
C ILE A 215 -7.26 2.33 -15.41
N PHE A 216 -8.41 1.70 -15.10
CA PHE A 216 -9.11 0.84 -16.04
C PHE A 216 -9.52 1.62 -17.30
N TRP A 217 -10.08 2.82 -17.13
CA TRP A 217 -10.45 3.69 -18.24
C TRP A 217 -9.26 4.05 -19.15
N VAL A 218 -8.13 4.47 -18.57
CA VAL A 218 -6.92 4.84 -19.33
C VAL A 218 -6.38 3.64 -20.10
N VAL A 219 -6.30 2.47 -19.47
CA VAL A 219 -5.80 1.25 -20.12
C VAL A 219 -6.72 0.85 -21.28
N HIS A 220 -8.04 0.79 -21.06
CA HIS A 220 -8.98 0.42 -22.13
C HIS A 220 -8.96 1.44 -23.29
N SER A 221 -8.91 2.72 -22.98
CA SER A 221 -8.81 3.79 -23.98
C SER A 221 -7.52 3.69 -24.80
N SER A 222 -6.40 3.32 -24.17
CA SER A 222 -5.13 3.13 -24.86
C SER A 222 -5.15 1.94 -25.81
N GLU A 223 -5.77 0.82 -25.41
CA GLU A 223 -5.88 -0.36 -26.26
C GLU A 223 -6.78 -0.11 -27.47
N GLN A 224 -7.87 0.63 -27.30
CA GLN A 224 -8.76 0.99 -28.40
C GLN A 224 -8.03 1.86 -29.44
N ARG A 225 -7.29 2.90 -29.01
CA ARG A 225 -6.52 3.78 -29.90
C ARG A 225 -5.44 3.03 -30.69
N MET A 226 -4.77 2.05 -30.06
CA MET A 226 -3.78 1.21 -30.74
C MET A 226 -4.42 0.28 -31.77
N ARG A 227 -5.59 -0.31 -31.46
CA ARG A 227 -6.33 -1.15 -32.41
C ARG A 227 -6.81 -0.36 -33.62
N GLU A 228 -7.25 0.88 -33.42
CA GLU A 228 -7.62 1.79 -34.51
C GLU A 228 -6.41 2.10 -35.41
N HIS A 229 -5.24 2.44 -34.85
CA HIS A 229 -4.02 2.69 -35.63
C HIS A 229 -3.55 1.45 -36.41
N GLN A 230 -3.61 0.26 -35.80
CA GLN A 230 -3.26 -0.99 -36.49
C GLN A 230 -4.24 -1.29 -37.64
N ARG A 231 -5.53 -1.01 -37.46
CA ARG A 231 -6.54 -1.19 -38.51
C ARG A 231 -6.32 -0.22 -39.68
N SER A 232 -5.91 1.02 -39.40
CA SER A 232 -5.58 2.01 -40.44
C SER A 232 -4.32 1.66 -41.23
N GLN A 233 -3.32 1.00 -40.62
CA GLN A 233 -2.08 0.61 -41.30
C GLN A 233 -2.21 -0.65 -42.16
N HIS A 234 -3.08 -1.60 -41.79
CA HIS A 234 -3.25 -2.86 -42.52
C HIS A 234 -3.97 -2.74 -43.88
N MET A 235 -4.45 -1.54 -44.24
CA MET A 235 -5.17 -1.28 -45.50
C MET A 235 -4.23 -0.98 -46.69
N SER A 236 -2.90 -1.02 -46.50
CA SER A 236 -1.91 -0.85 -47.57
C SER A 236 -1.16 -2.18 -47.82
N PRO A 237 -1.44 -2.91 -48.92
CA PRO A 237 -0.73 -4.14 -49.26
C PRO A 237 0.59 -3.78 -49.95
N GLY A 238 1.74 -3.96 -49.28
CA GLY A 238 3.02 -3.73 -49.93
C GLY A 238 4.26 -4.05 -49.10
N ASN A 239 4.93 -5.15 -49.48
CA ASN A 239 6.32 -5.55 -49.18
C ASN A 239 6.76 -5.62 -47.70
N LEU A 240 6.84 -6.84 -47.15
CA LEU A 240 7.50 -7.11 -45.87
C LEU A 240 9.01 -6.80 -45.97
N ASN A 241 9.40 -5.59 -45.57
CA ASN A 241 10.80 -5.20 -45.48
C ASN A 241 11.40 -5.62 -44.13
N SER A 242 12.74 -5.69 -44.04
CA SER A 242 13.49 -5.91 -42.79
C SER A 242 13.11 -4.95 -41.64
N ASN A 243 12.52 -3.80 -41.96
CA ASN A 243 11.93 -2.85 -41.00
C ASN A 243 10.71 -3.42 -40.24
N ASP A 244 9.93 -4.33 -40.83
CA ASP A 244 8.78 -4.98 -40.16
C ASP A 244 9.22 -5.96 -39.07
N LYS A 245 10.38 -6.60 -39.24
CA LYS A 245 10.95 -7.45 -38.19
C LYS A 245 11.40 -6.61 -36.98
N ARG A 246 11.93 -5.40 -37.22
CA ARG A 246 12.35 -4.46 -36.16
C ARG A 246 11.16 -3.86 -35.42
N SER A 247 10.08 -3.48 -36.13
CA SER A 247 8.82 -3.00 -35.51
C SER A 247 8.16 -4.10 -34.67
N THR A 248 8.02 -5.32 -35.22
CA THR A 248 7.43 -6.46 -34.50
C THR A 248 8.17 -6.81 -33.21
N ILE A 249 9.50 -6.75 -33.20
CA ILE A 249 10.30 -6.98 -31.97
C ILE A 249 10.08 -5.85 -30.94
N LYS A 250 9.94 -4.60 -31.38
CA LYS A 250 9.67 -3.46 -30.50
C LYS A 250 8.27 -3.57 -29.89
N ASP A 251 7.26 -3.87 -30.70
CA ASP A 251 5.87 -4.04 -30.28
C ASP A 251 5.73 -5.19 -29.28
N ASN A 252 6.42 -6.31 -29.52
CA ASN A 252 6.45 -7.43 -28.57
C ASN A 252 7.08 -7.06 -27.21
N ARG A 253 8.13 -6.22 -27.20
CA ARG A 253 8.75 -5.74 -25.95
C ARG A 253 7.83 -4.79 -25.19
N GLU A 254 7.18 -3.85 -25.87
CA GLU A 254 6.23 -2.91 -25.27
C GLU A 254 4.99 -3.63 -24.71
N THR A 255 4.47 -4.61 -25.44
CA THR A 255 3.34 -5.43 -24.99
C THR A 255 3.70 -6.27 -23.77
N LYS A 256 4.93 -6.83 -23.73
CA LYS A 256 5.44 -7.56 -22.55
C LYS A 256 5.62 -6.65 -21.34
N ALA A 257 6.12 -5.42 -21.54
CA ALA A 257 6.25 -4.42 -20.47
C ALA A 257 4.86 -4.05 -19.89
N ARG A 258 3.88 -3.73 -20.76
CA ARG A 258 2.50 -3.43 -20.35
C ARG A 258 1.87 -4.57 -19.55
N ARG A 259 2.10 -5.82 -19.99
CA ARG A 259 1.59 -7.01 -19.28
C ARG A 259 2.20 -7.16 -17.89
N ASN A 260 3.49 -6.85 -17.73
CA ASN A 260 4.16 -6.87 -16.43
C ASN A 260 3.63 -5.79 -15.50
N GLU A 261 3.41 -4.57 -15.99
CA GLU A 261 2.81 -3.48 -15.20
C GLU A 261 1.38 -3.81 -14.78
N TRP A 262 0.57 -4.37 -15.69
CA TRP A 262 -0.79 -4.80 -15.38
C TRP A 262 -0.85 -5.87 -14.29
N ARG A 263 0.11 -6.81 -14.27
CA ARG A 263 0.22 -7.80 -13.18
C ARG A 263 0.43 -7.14 -11.83
N ILE A 264 1.27 -6.11 -11.76
CA ILE A 264 1.51 -5.35 -10.52
C ILE A 264 0.24 -4.61 -10.11
N THR A 265 -0.44 -3.94 -11.03
CA THR A 265 -1.73 -3.27 -10.74
C THR A 265 -2.79 -4.24 -10.23
N LYS A 266 -2.88 -5.44 -10.84
CA LYS A 266 -3.78 -6.52 -10.38
C LYS A 266 -3.43 -7.00 -8.96
N MET A 267 -2.13 -7.09 -8.64
CA MET A 267 -1.69 -7.40 -7.27
C MET A 267 -2.17 -6.35 -6.28
N VAL A 268 -2.00 -5.06 -6.58
CA VAL A 268 -2.48 -3.98 -5.68
C VAL A 268 -4.00 -4.03 -5.52
N LEU A 269 -4.74 -4.37 -6.59
CA LEU A 269 -6.19 -4.51 -6.51
C LEU A 269 -6.59 -5.67 -5.60
N ALA A 270 -5.88 -6.80 -5.69
CA ALA A 270 -6.10 -7.94 -4.81
C ALA A 270 -5.85 -7.57 -3.33
N ILE A 271 -4.83 -6.76 -3.03
CA ILE A 271 -4.57 -6.24 -1.67
C ILE A 271 -5.77 -5.42 -1.17
N PHE A 272 -6.26 -4.49 -1.98
CA PHE A 272 -7.41 -3.66 -1.61
C PHE A 272 -8.68 -4.50 -1.40
N LEU A 273 -9.00 -5.42 -2.32
CA LEU A 273 -10.16 -6.31 -2.19
C LEU A 273 -10.04 -7.20 -0.95
N SER A 274 -8.84 -7.71 -0.67
CA SER A 274 -8.57 -8.47 0.55
C SER A 274 -8.83 -7.63 1.80
N PHE A 275 -8.39 -6.37 1.82
CA PHE A 275 -8.65 -5.46 2.94
C PHE A 275 -10.16 -5.26 3.17
N LEU A 276 -10.94 -5.07 2.10
CA LEU A 276 -12.40 -4.96 2.19
C LEU A 276 -13.05 -6.23 2.74
N VAL A 277 -12.66 -7.40 2.24
CA VAL A 277 -13.18 -8.70 2.72
C VAL A 277 -12.83 -8.93 4.19
N CYS A 278 -11.65 -8.47 4.62
CA CYS A 278 -11.22 -8.62 6.01
C CYS A 278 -11.92 -7.63 6.97
N TYR A 279 -12.21 -6.41 6.52
CA TYR A 279 -12.66 -5.33 7.40
C TYR A 279 -14.18 -5.08 7.38
N LEU A 280 -14.84 -5.25 6.24
CA LEU A 280 -16.28 -4.97 6.11
C LEU A 280 -17.15 -5.87 7.01
N PRO A 281 -16.89 -7.18 7.17
CA PRO A 281 -17.77 -8.04 7.97
C PRO A 281 -17.91 -7.58 9.41
N ILE A 282 -16.80 -7.23 10.08
CA ILE A 282 -16.87 -6.71 11.47
C ILE A 282 -17.53 -5.34 11.55
N THR A 283 -17.34 -4.51 10.53
CA THR A 283 -17.99 -3.19 10.45
C THR A 283 -19.50 -3.35 10.34
N ILE A 284 -19.96 -4.25 9.47
CA ILE A 284 -21.38 -4.56 9.30
C ILE A 284 -21.96 -5.16 10.59
N ALA A 285 -21.26 -6.11 11.21
CA ALA A 285 -21.69 -6.73 12.48
C ALA A 285 -21.92 -5.66 13.57
N LYS A 286 -20.98 -4.73 13.70
CA LYS A 286 -21.04 -3.64 14.69
C LYS A 286 -22.10 -2.57 14.42
N VAL A 287 -22.76 -2.57 13.27
CA VAL A 287 -23.81 -1.61 12.92
C VAL A 287 -25.18 -2.29 12.90
N ALA A 288 -25.25 -3.48 12.30
CA ALA A 288 -26.48 -4.24 12.13
C ALA A 288 -26.88 -5.03 13.38
N ASP A 289 -25.92 -5.38 14.25
CA ASP A 289 -26.14 -6.24 15.42
C ASP A 289 -25.41 -5.69 16.65
N ASN A 290 -25.86 -4.53 17.14
CA ASN A 290 -25.26 -3.82 18.27
C ASN A 290 -25.36 -4.60 19.60
N HIS A 291 -26.35 -5.48 19.73
CA HIS A 291 -26.58 -6.30 20.93
C HIS A 291 -26.07 -7.75 20.77
N VAL A 292 -25.29 -8.03 19.72
CA VAL A 292 -24.59 -9.31 19.54
C VAL A 292 -25.55 -10.51 19.59
N HIS A 293 -26.68 -10.42 18.88
CA HIS A 293 -27.59 -11.55 18.69
C HIS A 293 -26.94 -12.69 17.90
N PHE A 294 -25.98 -12.38 17.03
CA PHE A 294 -25.24 -13.35 16.22
C PHE A 294 -23.75 -13.37 16.60
N PRO A 295 -23.38 -13.94 17.76
CA PRO A 295 -22.01 -13.92 18.29
C PRO A 295 -20.98 -14.58 17.35
N VAL A 296 -21.38 -15.62 16.60
CA VAL A 296 -20.54 -16.28 15.60
C VAL A 296 -20.10 -15.30 14.50
N PHE A 297 -21.00 -14.43 14.04
CA PHE A 297 -20.72 -13.46 12.99
C PHE A 297 -19.73 -12.39 13.47
N HIS A 298 -19.87 -11.92 14.72
CA HIS A 298 -18.91 -11.00 15.34
C HIS A 298 -17.52 -11.63 15.46
N ILE A 299 -17.41 -12.87 15.96
CA ILE A 299 -16.13 -13.57 16.07
C ILE A 299 -15.50 -13.81 14.70
N ALA A 300 -16.27 -14.25 13.70
CA ALA A 300 -15.79 -14.41 12.34
C ALA A 300 -15.28 -13.07 11.76
N GLY A 301 -16.01 -11.98 12.00
CA GLY A 301 -15.59 -10.63 11.63
C GLY A 301 -14.26 -10.22 12.29
N TYR A 302 -14.08 -10.50 13.58
CA TYR A 302 -12.81 -10.23 14.28
C TYR A 302 -11.65 -11.07 13.73
N ILE A 303 -11.87 -12.36 13.47
CA ILE A 303 -10.86 -13.24 12.86
C ILE A 303 -10.46 -12.70 11.48
N LEU A 304 -11.42 -12.30 10.65
CA LEU A 304 -11.16 -11.69 9.35
C LEU A 304 -10.38 -10.38 9.47
N LEU A 305 -10.76 -9.51 10.42
CA LEU A 305 -10.02 -8.29 10.72
C LEU A 305 -8.56 -8.60 11.06
N TYR A 306 -8.31 -9.61 11.91
CA TYR A 306 -6.96 -9.99 12.30
C TYR A 306 -6.18 -10.63 11.15
N ALA A 307 -6.84 -11.43 10.30
CA ALA A 307 -6.24 -12.06 9.14
C ALA A 307 -5.70 -11.03 8.13
N SER A 308 -6.26 -9.82 8.09
CA SER A 308 -5.76 -8.73 7.21
C SER A 308 -4.26 -8.49 7.34
N ALA A 309 -3.69 -8.67 8.54
CA ALA A 309 -2.28 -8.45 8.80
C ALA A 309 -1.35 -9.51 8.19
N CYS A 310 -1.84 -10.73 7.89
CA CYS A 310 -1.01 -11.81 7.34
C CYS A 310 -1.32 -12.13 5.86
N VAL A 311 -2.41 -11.60 5.30
CA VAL A 311 -2.79 -11.87 3.90
C VAL A 311 -1.88 -11.15 2.90
N ASN A 312 -1.35 -9.96 3.25
CA ASN A 312 -0.52 -9.16 2.35
C ASN A 312 0.74 -9.91 1.85
N PRO A 313 1.59 -10.50 2.72
CA PRO A 313 2.69 -11.37 2.29
C PRO A 313 2.27 -12.54 1.39
N ILE A 314 1.13 -13.17 1.66
CA ILE A 314 0.62 -14.29 0.85
C ILE A 314 0.31 -13.81 -0.57
N ILE A 315 -0.35 -12.65 -0.70
CA ILE A 315 -0.63 -12.03 -2.00
C ILE A 315 0.67 -11.74 -2.76
N TYR A 316 1.70 -11.23 -2.09
CA TYR A 316 3.00 -10.94 -2.70
C TYR A 316 3.66 -12.20 -3.28
N VAL A 317 3.67 -13.30 -2.52
CA VAL A 317 4.22 -14.58 -2.97
C VAL A 317 3.45 -15.12 -4.18
N ILE A 318 2.12 -15.11 -4.15
CA ILE A 318 1.29 -15.65 -5.23
C ILE A 318 1.42 -14.80 -6.51
N MET A 319 1.34 -13.48 -6.38
CA MET A 319 1.10 -12.60 -7.52
C MET A 319 2.35 -11.90 -8.07
N ASN A 320 3.49 -11.91 -7.36
CA ASN A 320 4.68 -11.19 -7.80
C ASN A 320 5.93 -12.08 -7.88
N ALA A 321 6.31 -12.46 -9.10
CA ALA A 321 7.48 -13.29 -9.37
C ALA A 321 8.81 -12.63 -8.96
N GLN A 322 8.92 -11.30 -9.06
CA GLN A 322 10.12 -10.59 -8.64
C GLN A 322 10.26 -10.61 -7.11
N TYR A 323 9.14 -10.51 -6.40
CA TYR A 323 9.13 -10.62 -4.93
C TYR A 323 9.45 -12.04 -4.50
N ARG A 324 8.92 -13.08 -5.16
CA ARG A 324 9.34 -14.48 -4.93
C ARG A 324 10.85 -14.67 -5.06
N ALA A 325 11.46 -14.11 -6.11
CA ALA A 325 12.90 -14.18 -6.28
C ALA A 325 13.65 -13.46 -5.15
N ALA A 326 13.16 -12.31 -4.69
CA ALA A 326 13.72 -11.60 -3.54
C ALA A 326 13.56 -12.39 -2.22
N TYR A 327 12.41 -13.04 -2.00
CA TYR A 327 12.19 -13.91 -0.85
C TYR A 327 13.14 -15.11 -0.85
N ALA A 328 13.28 -15.79 -1.98
CA ALA A 328 14.21 -16.90 -2.14
C ALA A 328 15.65 -16.45 -1.85
N ALA A 329 16.08 -15.30 -2.40
CA ALA A 329 17.39 -14.74 -2.10
C ALA A 329 17.56 -14.40 -0.60
N ALA A 330 16.53 -13.84 0.05
CA ALA A 330 16.59 -13.49 1.46
C ALA A 330 16.69 -14.73 2.37
N LEU A 331 16.01 -15.83 2.02
CA LEU A 331 16.01 -17.09 2.76
C LEU A 331 17.24 -17.98 2.46
N CYS A 332 17.82 -17.88 1.26
CA CYS A 332 19.00 -18.67 0.87
C CYS A 332 20.34 -17.98 1.20
N CYS A 333 20.36 -16.64 1.35
CA CYS A 333 21.58 -15.89 1.70
C CYS A 333 22.16 -16.14 3.11
N PRO A 334 21.44 -16.62 4.14
CA PRO A 334 22.05 -17.09 5.39
C PRO A 334 22.93 -18.32 5.17
N LEU A 335 22.52 -19.24 4.29
CA LEU A 335 23.21 -20.51 4.04
C LEU A 335 24.50 -20.36 3.21
N ALA A 336 24.52 -19.44 2.24
CA ALA A 336 25.72 -19.21 1.41
C ALA A 336 26.86 -18.47 2.14
N ARG A 337 26.56 -17.73 3.23
CA ARG A 337 27.61 -17.09 4.05
C ARG A 337 28.23 -18.04 5.08
N LEU A 338 27.52 -19.11 5.47
CA LEU A 338 28.06 -20.16 6.34
C LEU A 338 28.95 -21.16 5.58
N SER A 339 28.72 -21.37 4.29
CA SER A 339 29.58 -22.22 3.44
C SER A 339 30.86 -21.51 2.92
N GLY A 340 30.94 -20.18 3.04
CA GLY A 340 32.10 -19.39 2.61
C GLY A 340 33.27 -19.30 3.61
N LEU A 341 33.12 -19.86 4.82
CA LEU A 341 34.18 -19.88 5.85
C LEU A 341 35.00 -21.18 5.87
N THR A 342 34.69 -22.14 5.01
CA THR A 342 35.41 -23.43 4.91
C THR A 342 35.87 -23.72 3.47
N SER A 343 36.57 -22.79 2.84
CA SER A 343 37.51 -23.08 1.74
C SER A 343 38.37 -21.85 1.44
N GLY A 344 39.24 -21.52 2.39
CA GLY A 344 40.45 -20.78 2.11
C GLY A 344 41.52 -21.74 1.63
N ALA A 345 41.72 -21.85 0.31
CA ALA A 345 42.94 -22.38 -0.28
C ALA A 345 43.06 -21.86 -1.72
N TYR A 346 43.70 -20.69 -1.86
CA TYR A 346 44.38 -20.35 -3.11
C TYR A 346 45.68 -21.17 -3.18
N PRO A 347 46.14 -21.51 -4.39
CA PRO A 347 47.45 -20.99 -4.74
C PRO A 347 47.44 -20.21 -6.05
N SER A 348 48.10 -19.07 -5.94
CA SER A 348 48.69 -18.24 -6.99
C SER A 348 49.64 -19.02 -7.91
N SER A 349 49.52 -18.80 -9.21
CA SER A 349 50.68 -18.84 -10.10
C SER A 349 50.43 -17.95 -11.33
N ALA A 350 51.10 -16.81 -11.33
CA ALA A 350 51.26 -15.92 -12.45
C ALA A 350 52.07 -16.60 -13.57
N ARG A 351 51.65 -16.42 -14.82
CA ARG A 351 52.55 -16.49 -15.98
C ARG A 351 52.13 -15.43 -16.99
N ARG A 352 53.08 -14.56 -17.32
CA ARG A 352 52.98 -13.43 -18.26
C ARG A 352 53.56 -13.87 -19.61
N MET A 353 53.19 -13.14 -20.69
CA MET A 353 53.76 -13.03 -22.06
C MET A 353 52.82 -13.51 -23.20
N PRO A 354 52.94 -13.02 -24.45
CA PRO A 354 52.39 -11.71 -24.88
C PRO A 354 51.60 -11.74 -26.21
N GLY A 355 50.83 -10.68 -26.49
CA GLY A 355 50.51 -10.17 -27.84
C GLY A 355 49.53 -10.96 -28.72
N ARG A 356 48.33 -10.39 -28.95
CA ARG A 356 47.66 -10.45 -30.26
C ARG A 356 46.63 -9.33 -30.42
N GLU A 357 46.66 -8.74 -31.60
CA GLU A 357 45.86 -7.61 -32.09
C GLU A 357 44.34 -7.83 -32.10
N GLU A 358 43.65 -6.68 -32.17
CA GLU A 358 42.22 -6.43 -32.21
C GLU A 358 41.43 -7.24 -33.26
N ILE A 359 40.23 -7.70 -32.88
CA ILE A 359 39.02 -7.64 -33.74
C ILE A 359 37.81 -7.38 -32.83
N GLY A 360 37.09 -6.28 -33.07
CA GLY A 360 35.91 -5.90 -32.30
C GLY A 360 34.67 -6.74 -32.62
N ASN A 361 33.75 -6.85 -31.65
CA ASN A 361 32.33 -6.46 -31.80
C ASN A 361 31.48 -6.74 -30.54
N ALA A 362 30.42 -5.93 -30.44
CA ALA A 362 29.15 -6.10 -29.73
C ALA A 362 29.05 -5.75 -28.22
N PRO A 363 28.34 -4.66 -27.86
CA PRO A 363 27.89 -4.41 -26.48
C PRO A 363 26.57 -5.16 -26.18
N GLN A 364 26.51 -5.78 -25.00
CA GLN A 364 25.27 -6.30 -24.40
C GLN A 364 24.34 -5.16 -23.92
N PRO A 365 23.01 -5.39 -23.81
CA PRO A 365 22.03 -4.33 -23.59
C PRO A 365 21.72 -4.05 -22.11
N PHE A 366 21.48 -2.77 -21.83
CA PHE A 366 20.67 -2.19 -20.74
C PHE A 366 21.20 -2.26 -19.29
N LEU A 367 21.68 -1.11 -18.78
CA LEU A 367 21.00 -0.31 -17.73
C LEU A 367 21.83 0.93 -17.31
N HIS A 368 21.12 1.93 -16.76
CA HIS A 368 21.56 3.23 -16.19
C HIS A 368 21.79 4.41 -17.15
N ILE A 369 20.71 5.19 -17.37
CA ILE A 369 20.72 6.50 -18.05
C ILE A 369 20.78 7.67 -17.04
N SER A 370 20.47 7.49 -15.75
CA SER A 370 20.49 8.63 -14.80
C SER A 370 21.88 9.08 -14.38
N ASP A 371 22.89 8.20 -14.39
CA ASP A 371 24.24 8.54 -13.90
C ASP A 371 25.12 9.16 -15.00
N ARG A 372 24.61 9.26 -16.23
CA ARG A 372 25.34 9.81 -17.39
C ARG A 372 25.00 11.28 -17.65
N GLU A 373 23.82 11.76 -17.25
CA GLU A 373 23.42 13.16 -17.41
C GLU A 373 24.11 14.10 -16.40
N GLU A 374 24.31 13.66 -15.15
CA GLU A 374 25.06 14.45 -14.14
C GLU A 374 26.53 14.65 -14.55
N LYS A 375 27.18 13.60 -15.06
CA LYS A 375 28.59 13.68 -15.54
C LYS A 375 28.76 14.40 -16.88
N TRP A 376 27.69 14.58 -17.65
CA TRP A 376 27.74 15.32 -18.92
C TRP A 376 27.65 16.84 -18.68
N ASN A 377 26.78 17.26 -17.76
CA ASN A 377 26.58 18.68 -17.39
C ASN A 377 27.76 19.28 -16.60
N GLU A 378 28.49 18.49 -15.82
CA GLU A 378 29.72 18.97 -15.14
C GLU A 378 30.91 19.16 -16.10
N ARG A 379 30.88 18.50 -17.27
CA ARG A 379 32.02 18.47 -18.21
C ARG A 379 31.91 19.48 -19.34
N HIS A 380 30.72 20.02 -19.59
CA HIS A 380 30.47 21.04 -20.62
C HIS A 380 29.69 22.17 -19.96
N GLY A 381 30.42 23.17 -19.44
CA GLY A 381 29.87 24.32 -18.71
C GLY A 381 28.90 25.16 -19.53
N TYR A 382 27.65 24.73 -19.60
CA TYR A 382 26.53 25.50 -20.15
C TYR A 382 25.61 25.92 -19.00
N SER A 383 25.86 27.13 -18.50
CA SER A 383 24.86 27.93 -17.79
C SER A 383 23.90 28.51 -18.83
N PHE A 384 22.60 28.25 -18.72
CA PHE A 384 21.60 29.01 -19.48
C PHE A 384 20.56 29.62 -18.54
N ASN A 385 20.65 30.94 -18.46
CA ASN A 385 19.71 31.84 -17.83
C ASN A 385 18.35 31.84 -18.54
N ASN A 386 17.33 32.21 -17.75
CA ASN A 386 15.98 32.59 -18.15
C ASN A 386 15.87 33.25 -19.54
N THR A 387 14.83 32.88 -20.31
CA THR A 387 13.97 33.89 -20.93
C THR A 387 12.63 33.31 -21.37
N GLN A 388 11.65 34.16 -21.16
CA GLN A 388 10.24 34.08 -21.45
C GLN A 388 10.00 34.40 -22.93
N THR A 389 8.81 34.05 -23.44
CA THR A 389 8.14 34.59 -24.66
C THR A 389 8.44 33.89 -26.00
N ALA A 390 7.44 33.18 -26.52
CA ALA A 390 6.85 33.37 -27.87
C ALA A 390 6.10 32.10 -28.32
N LEU A 391 4.78 32.06 -28.09
CA LEU A 391 3.85 31.24 -28.88
C LEU A 391 2.91 32.20 -29.60
N SER A 392 2.99 32.15 -30.92
CA SER A 392 2.20 32.88 -31.91
C SER A 392 0.71 32.60 -31.77
N GLN A 393 -0.07 33.67 -31.70
CA GLN A 393 -1.53 33.63 -31.73
C GLN A 393 -2.08 33.32 -33.12
N VAL A 394 -3.19 32.60 -33.09
CA VAL A 394 -4.08 32.23 -34.18
C VAL A 394 -4.93 33.44 -34.60
N SER A 395 -5.02 33.61 -35.92
CA SER A 395 -5.86 34.54 -36.67
C SER A 395 -7.35 34.47 -36.31
N LEU A 396 -7.92 35.59 -35.86
CA LEU A 396 -9.30 36.03 -36.15
C LEU A 396 -9.30 37.56 -36.21
N GLY A 397 -9.89 38.11 -37.27
CA GLY A 397 -9.64 39.49 -37.72
C GLY A 397 -10.51 40.58 -37.11
N GLU A 398 -10.15 41.83 -37.41
CA GLU A 398 -11.11 42.92 -37.51
C GLU A 398 -10.54 44.11 -38.29
N SER A 399 -11.42 44.73 -39.07
CA SER A 399 -11.25 45.87 -39.96
C SER A 399 -10.83 47.16 -39.24
N ARG A 400 -9.92 47.95 -39.82
CA ARG A 400 -9.99 49.44 -39.82
C ARG A 400 -8.95 50.12 -40.71
N VAL A 401 -9.48 50.79 -41.74
CA VAL A 401 -9.22 52.16 -42.21
C VAL A 401 -7.76 52.66 -42.30
N ASP A 402 -7.35 52.87 -43.55
CA ASP A 402 -6.14 53.53 -44.04
C ASP A 402 -6.34 55.06 -44.20
N PRO A 403 -5.42 55.93 -43.74
CA PRO A 403 -5.40 57.34 -44.11
C PRO A 403 -4.30 57.65 -45.13
N ARG A 404 -4.77 57.93 -46.36
CA ARG A 404 -4.30 58.96 -47.32
C ARG A 404 -2.77 59.20 -47.41
N GLY A 405 -2.14 58.53 -48.38
CA GLY A 405 -0.92 59.00 -49.04
C GLY A 405 -1.24 59.69 -50.37
N ALA A 406 -0.93 60.99 -50.46
CA ALA A 406 -0.97 61.77 -51.69
C ALA A 406 0.31 61.54 -52.50
N LEU A 407 0.21 61.21 -53.79
CA LEU A 407 1.30 61.31 -54.75
C LEU A 407 0.74 61.76 -56.11
N ALA A 408 1.38 62.78 -56.63
CA ALA A 408 0.99 63.56 -57.80
C ALA A 408 1.30 62.82 -59.12
N SER A 409 0.43 63.11 -60.10
CA SER A 409 0.57 62.95 -61.57
C SER A 409 1.84 63.66 -62.09
N PRO A 410 2.33 63.45 -63.35
CA PRO A 410 1.52 63.60 -64.58
C PRO A 410 1.88 62.75 -65.81
N GLY A 411 0.92 62.72 -66.76
CA GLY A 411 1.12 62.53 -68.20
C GLY A 411 0.98 61.09 -68.70
N GLY A 412 0.18 60.75 -69.71
CA GLY A 412 -0.45 61.55 -70.75
C GLY A 412 -0.21 60.87 -72.10
N LYS A 413 -1.17 60.05 -72.53
CA LYS A 413 -1.72 59.90 -73.89
C LYS A 413 -2.51 58.60 -74.00
#